data_AF-A0A7R9F756-F1
#
_entry.id   AF-A0A7R9F756-F1
#
_cell.length_a   1.000
_cell.length_b   1.000
_cell.length_c   1.000
_cell.angle_alpha   90.00
_cell.angle_beta   90.00
_cell.angle_gamma   90.00
#
_symmetry.space_group_name_H-M   'P 1'
#
loop_
_entity.id
_entity.type
_entity.pdbx_description
1 polymer ?
#
loop_
_entity_poly.entity_id
_entity_poly.type
_entity_poly.pdbx_seq_one_letter_code
_entity_poly.pdbx_strand_id
1 'polypeptide(L)'
;MGRKGFHPGQDDSFYPVLRLLLPQLDRERGPYGVKEHNLAKVYIRILCLPKDGRDAEKLLNFRAPKSAGAQSGDFADVAYWVLKSRCPEGSKLTVQQVNAHLDNIAIKHAMHEP
;
A
#
# COMPACT_ATOMS: atom_id res chain seq x y z
N MET A 1 17.03 38.68 -9.56
CA MET A 1 17.09 37.29 -9.07
C MET A 1 16.36 37.26 -7.72
N GLY A 2 15.05 37.00 -7.74
CA GLY A 2 14.22 37.07 -6.54
C GLY A 2 14.39 35.80 -5.71
N ARG A 3 14.72 35.94 -4.42
CA ARG A 3 14.71 34.82 -3.47
C ARG A 3 13.26 34.34 -3.35
N LYS A 4 12.97 33.10 -3.76
CA LYS A 4 11.71 32.45 -3.40
C LYS A 4 11.63 32.43 -1.87
N GLY A 5 10.54 32.98 -1.34
CA GLY A 5 10.27 32.98 0.10
C GLY A 5 10.13 31.56 0.62
N PHE A 6 10.64 31.32 1.82
CA PHE A 6 10.38 30.10 2.58
C PHE A 6 8.88 30.01 2.86
N HIS A 7 8.22 28.99 2.32
CA HIS A 7 6.84 28.64 2.65
C HIS A 7 6.88 27.61 3.81
N PRO A 8 6.45 27.97 5.03
CA PRO A 8 6.36 27.00 6.11
C PRO A 8 5.29 25.96 5.75
N GLY A 9 5.73 24.75 5.42
CA GLY A 9 4.90 23.66 4.92
C GLY A 9 5.31 23.10 3.55
N GLN A 10 6.25 23.75 2.86
CA GLN A 10 6.84 23.24 1.61
C GLN A 10 8.29 22.83 1.87
N ASP A 11 8.45 21.64 2.46
CA ASP A 11 9.75 20.99 2.52
C ASP A 11 10.03 20.40 1.13
N ASP A 12 10.65 21.20 0.26
CA ASP A 12 11.07 20.82 -1.11
C ASP A 12 12.25 19.81 -1.10
N SER A 13 12.55 19.20 0.05
CA SER A 13 13.56 18.14 0.15
C SER A 13 13.09 16.85 -0.54
N PHE A 14 14.04 15.99 -0.87
CA PHE A 14 13.75 14.67 -1.46
C PHE A 14 13.18 13.66 -0.44
N TYR A 15 12.99 14.10 0.81
CA TYR A 15 12.54 13.26 1.92
C TYR A 15 11.21 12.51 1.64
N PRO A 16 10.15 13.13 1.06
CA PRO A 16 8.89 12.42 0.77
C PRO A 16 9.03 11.23 -0.17
N VAL A 17 10.06 11.22 -1.03
CA VAL A 17 10.38 10.09 -1.92
C VAL A 17 11.27 9.08 -1.20
N LEU A 18 12.33 9.54 -0.51
CA LEU A 18 13.28 8.66 0.19
C LEU A 18 12.59 7.75 1.20
N ARG A 19 11.61 8.27 1.96
CA ARG A 19 10.89 7.46 2.95
C ARG A 19 10.05 6.34 2.34
N LEU A 20 9.70 6.41 1.04
CA LEU A 20 9.03 5.32 0.32
C LEU A 20 10.03 4.31 -0.26
N LEU A 21 11.22 4.75 -0.64
CA LEU A 21 12.28 3.88 -1.17
C LEU A 21 13.04 3.13 -0.07
N LEU A 22 13.17 3.74 1.11
CA LEU A 22 13.86 3.20 2.28
C LEU A 22 12.91 3.15 3.50
N PRO A 23 11.77 2.43 3.40
CA PRO A 23 10.71 2.47 4.41
C PRO A 23 11.19 2.01 5.80
N GLN A 24 12.20 1.13 5.88
CA GLN A 24 12.80 0.68 7.12
C GLN A 24 13.57 1.77 7.89
N LEU A 25 13.89 2.89 7.23
CA LEU A 25 14.56 4.04 7.83
C LEU A 25 13.59 5.19 8.13
N ASP A 26 12.30 5.03 7.84
CA ASP A 26 11.28 6.00 8.22
C ASP A 26 11.04 5.91 9.73
N ARG A 27 11.47 6.95 10.45
CA ARG A 27 11.32 7.06 11.91
C ARG A 27 10.18 7.97 12.34
N GLU A 28 9.63 8.75 11.41
CA GLU A 28 8.51 9.66 11.70
C GLU A 28 7.19 8.92 11.72
N ARG A 29 7.03 7.93 10.82
CA ARG A 29 5.80 7.16 10.73
C ARG A 29 5.82 5.96 11.68
N GLY A 30 4.79 5.88 12.53
CA GLY A 30 4.55 4.71 13.35
C GLY A 30 4.17 3.46 12.54
N PRO A 31 4.02 2.29 13.19
CA PRO A 31 3.61 1.07 12.52
C PRO A 31 2.22 1.23 11.90
N TYR A 32 2.00 0.59 10.75
CA TYR A 32 0.68 0.63 10.07
C TYR A 32 -0.36 -0.32 10.67
N GLY A 33 0.07 -1.34 11.41
CA GLY A 33 -0.84 -2.39 11.91
C GLY A 33 -1.49 -3.25 10.82
N VAL A 34 -1.04 -3.14 9.57
CA VAL A 34 -1.61 -3.87 8.42
C VAL A 34 -0.92 -5.23 8.28
N LYS A 35 -1.71 -6.29 8.27
CA LYS A 35 -1.28 -7.67 7.94
C LYS A 35 -1.84 -8.08 6.59
N GLU A 36 -1.11 -8.93 5.87
CA GLU A 36 -1.44 -9.39 4.53
C GLU A 36 -2.84 -10.04 4.47
N HIS A 37 -3.21 -10.81 5.49
CA HIS A 37 -4.54 -11.43 5.56
C HIS A 37 -5.69 -10.41 5.61
N ASN A 38 -5.52 -9.28 6.32
CA ASN A 38 -6.53 -8.23 6.36
C ASN A 38 -6.54 -7.47 5.03
N LEU A 39 -5.37 -7.24 4.44
CA LEU A 39 -5.27 -6.61 3.13
C LEU A 39 -5.93 -7.45 2.03
N ALA A 40 -5.78 -8.78 2.07
CA ALA A 40 -6.49 -9.72 1.20
C ALA A 40 -8.01 -9.56 1.30
N LYS A 41 -8.56 -9.49 2.52
CA LYS A 41 -10.00 -9.26 2.75
C LYS A 41 -10.46 -7.93 2.17
N VAL A 42 -9.66 -6.87 2.32
CA VAL A 42 -9.96 -5.56 1.72
C VAL A 42 -10.00 -5.66 0.20
N TYR A 43 -8.99 -6.26 -0.44
CA TYR A 43 -8.96 -6.44 -1.90
C TYR A 43 -10.16 -7.25 -2.41
N ILE A 44 -10.49 -8.38 -1.78
CA ILE A 44 -11.66 -9.20 -2.13
C ILE A 44 -12.94 -8.36 -2.08
N ARG A 45 -13.10 -7.55 -1.03
CA ARG A 45 -14.27 -6.68 -0.85
C ARG A 45 -14.35 -5.58 -1.90
N ILE A 46 -13.28 -4.82 -2.13
CA ILE A 46 -13.31 -3.65 -3.03
C ILE A 46 -13.34 -4.03 -4.51
N LEU A 47 -12.78 -5.18 -4.87
CA LEU A 47 -12.81 -5.71 -6.24
C LEU A 47 -14.03 -6.61 -6.49
N CYS A 48 -14.90 -6.78 -5.49
CA CYS A 48 -16.07 -7.67 -5.54
C CYS A 48 -15.72 -9.09 -6.03
N LEU A 49 -14.61 -9.67 -5.54
CA LEU A 49 -14.21 -11.02 -5.93
C LEU A 49 -15.18 -12.06 -5.30
N PRO A 50 -15.56 -13.12 -6.04
CA PRO A 50 -16.26 -14.25 -5.45
C PRO A 50 -15.43 -14.83 -4.30
N LYS A 51 -16.05 -15.05 -3.14
CA LYS A 51 -15.33 -15.48 -1.91
C LYS A 51 -14.65 -16.84 -2.07
N ASP A 52 -15.23 -17.70 -2.90
CA ASP A 52 -14.79 -19.02 -3.34
C ASP A 52 -14.08 -19.00 -4.71
N GLY A 53 -13.82 -17.80 -5.24
CA GLY A 53 -13.14 -17.62 -6.51
C GLY A 53 -11.63 -17.82 -6.38
N ARG A 54 -11.00 -18.30 -7.46
CA ARG A 54 -9.55 -18.54 -7.54
C ARG A 54 -8.68 -17.35 -7.10
N ASP A 55 -9.08 -16.13 -7.43
CA ASP A 55 -8.32 -14.93 -7.06
C ASP A 55 -8.46 -14.56 -5.57
N ALA A 56 -9.63 -14.82 -4.97
CA ALA A 56 -9.82 -14.66 -3.53
C ALA A 56 -8.99 -15.71 -2.75
N GLU A 57 -8.99 -16.96 -3.21
CA GLU A 57 -8.15 -18.02 -2.64
C GLU A 57 -6.67 -17.70 -2.73
N LYS A 58 -6.20 -17.18 -3.87
CA LYS A 58 -4.82 -16.73 -4.04
C LYS A 58 -4.42 -15.67 -3.03
N LEU A 59 -5.24 -14.64 -2.84
CA LEU A 59 -4.96 -13.55 -1.90
C LEU A 59 -4.95 -14.05 -0.45
N LEU A 60 -5.92 -14.89 -0.06
CA LEU A 60 -6.01 -15.39 1.31
C LEU A 60 -4.92 -16.41 1.65
N ASN A 61 -4.51 -17.23 0.66
CA ASN A 61 -3.55 -18.31 0.81
C ASN A 61 -2.26 -18.04 0.03
N PHE A 62 -1.79 -16.79 0.01
CA PHE A 62 -0.67 -16.36 -0.83
C PHE A 62 0.65 -17.12 -0.60
N ARG A 63 0.81 -17.78 0.56
CA ARG A 63 1.98 -18.60 0.89
C ARG A 63 1.88 -20.04 0.38
N ALA A 64 0.68 -20.50 0.00
CA ALA A 64 0.46 -21.87 -0.44
C ALA A 64 0.78 -22.00 -1.94
N PRO A 65 1.80 -22.80 -2.34
CA PRO A 65 2.17 -22.96 -3.75
C PRO A 65 1.02 -23.49 -4.61
N LYS A 66 0.15 -24.33 -4.03
CA LYS A 66 -1.04 -24.87 -4.70
C LYS A 66 -2.03 -23.80 -5.14
N SER A 67 -2.10 -22.68 -4.40
CA SER A 67 -3.04 -21.59 -4.66
C SER A 67 -2.36 -20.47 -5.46
N ALA A 68 -1.20 -20.00 -5.00
CA ALA A 68 -0.51 -18.84 -5.57
C ALA A 68 0.44 -19.17 -6.74
N GLY A 69 0.78 -20.43 -6.97
CA GLY A 69 1.69 -20.83 -8.06
C GLY A 69 3.10 -20.26 -7.87
N ALA A 70 3.70 -19.78 -8.97
CA ALA A 70 5.08 -19.27 -8.97
C ALA A 70 5.30 -18.04 -8.07
N GLN A 71 4.23 -17.30 -7.76
CA GLN A 71 4.27 -16.10 -6.92
C GLN A 71 4.11 -16.41 -5.42
N SER A 72 4.05 -17.68 -5.04
CA SER A 72 3.78 -18.05 -3.65
C SER A 72 4.86 -17.51 -2.70
N GLY A 73 4.43 -16.91 -1.60
CA GLY A 73 5.30 -16.39 -0.55
C GLY A 73 5.51 -14.87 -0.59
N ASP A 74 5.23 -14.20 -1.72
CA ASP A 74 5.21 -12.74 -1.83
C ASP A 74 3.78 -12.25 -2.06
N PHE A 75 3.21 -11.58 -1.05
CA PHE A 75 1.84 -11.06 -1.15
C PHE A 75 1.71 -9.95 -2.20
N ALA A 76 2.74 -9.11 -2.37
CA ALA A 76 2.68 -7.98 -3.29
C ALA A 76 2.62 -8.45 -4.75
N ASP A 77 3.41 -9.46 -5.11
CA ASP A 77 3.39 -10.05 -6.45
C ASP A 77 2.05 -10.78 -6.72
N VAL A 78 1.55 -11.57 -5.76
CA VAL A 78 0.22 -12.21 -5.86
C VAL A 78 -0.87 -11.15 -6.08
N ALA A 79 -0.86 -10.07 -5.30
CA ALA A 79 -1.83 -8.99 -5.44
C ALA A 79 -1.72 -8.28 -6.80
N TYR A 80 -0.50 -8.03 -7.29
CA TYR A 80 -0.26 -7.44 -8.61
C TYR A 80 -0.96 -8.25 -9.71
N TRP A 81 -0.78 -9.57 -9.75
CA TRP A 81 -1.40 -10.40 -10.80
C TRP A 81 -2.92 -10.43 -10.73
N VAL A 82 -3.51 -10.32 -9.54
CA VAL A 82 -4.97 -10.19 -9.38
C VAL A 82 -5.48 -8.82 -9.84
N LEU A 83 -4.72 -7.76 -9.57
CA LEU A 83 -5.08 -6.37 -9.91
C LEU A 83 -4.86 -6.04 -11.38
N LYS A 84 -3.83 -6.60 -12.02
CA LYS A 84 -3.41 -6.28 -13.39
C LYS A 84 -4.53 -6.40 -14.42
N SER A 85 -5.43 -7.36 -14.27
CA SER A 85 -6.57 -7.55 -15.20
C SER A 85 -7.78 -6.67 -14.89
N ARG A 86 -7.76 -5.92 -13.78
CA ARG A 86 -8.92 -5.20 -13.22
C ARG A 86 -8.72 -3.71 -13.09
N CYS A 87 -7.47 -3.27 -12.97
CA CYS A 87 -7.12 -1.86 -12.82
C CYS A 87 -6.42 -1.38 -14.10
N PRO A 88 -6.98 -0.39 -14.83
CA PRO A 88 -6.29 0.21 -15.96
C PRO A 88 -5.02 0.96 -15.50
N GLU A 89 -4.08 1.12 -16.41
CA GLU A 89 -2.87 1.90 -16.15
C GLU A 89 -3.20 3.37 -15.87
N GLY A 90 -2.47 3.97 -14.92
CA GLY A 90 -2.56 5.40 -14.59
C GLY A 90 -3.30 5.68 -13.29
N SER A 91 -2.55 5.85 -12.21
CA SER A 91 -3.05 6.53 -11.01
C SER A 91 -2.83 8.04 -11.15
N LYS A 92 -3.67 8.84 -10.49
CA LYS A 92 -3.51 10.31 -10.40
C LYS A 92 -2.90 10.76 -9.08
N LEU A 93 -2.40 9.83 -8.26
CA LEU A 93 -1.90 10.14 -6.93
C LEU A 93 -0.49 10.72 -7.02
N THR A 94 -0.27 11.84 -6.34
CA THR A 94 1.08 12.39 -6.13
C THR A 94 1.78 11.67 -4.97
N VAL A 95 3.12 11.75 -4.91
CA VAL A 95 3.91 11.23 -3.78
C VAL A 95 3.44 11.83 -2.45
N GLN A 96 3.04 13.10 -2.45
CA GLN A 96 2.52 13.76 -1.25
C GLN A 96 1.19 13.13 -0.79
N GLN A 97 0.28 12.84 -1.72
CA GLN A 97 -0.99 12.17 -1.40
C GLN A 97 -0.78 10.74 -0.91
N VAL A 98 0.14 9.99 -1.51
CA VAL A 98 0.51 8.65 -1.02
C VAL A 98 1.02 8.71 0.42
N ASN A 99 1.93 9.65 0.72
CA ASN A 99 2.41 9.83 2.08
C ASN A 99 1.28 10.20 3.04
N ALA A 100 0.40 11.14 2.68
CA ALA A 100 -0.74 11.52 3.51
C ALA A 100 -1.68 10.34 3.81
N HIS A 101 -1.93 9.45 2.84
CA HIS A 101 -2.71 8.24 3.08
C HIS A 101 -2.00 7.25 4.03
N LEU A 102 -0.69 7.06 3.87
CA LEU A 102 0.11 6.21 4.76
C LEU A 102 0.20 6.78 6.19
N ASP A 103 0.33 8.09 6.33
CA ASP A 103 0.29 8.79 7.63
C ASP A 103 -1.05 8.56 8.31
N ASN A 104 -2.16 8.73 7.59
CA ASN A 104 -3.50 8.49 8.11
C ASN A 104 -3.70 7.04 8.59
N ILE A 105 -3.16 6.04 7.87
CA ILE A 105 -3.22 4.64 8.30
C ILE A 105 -2.46 4.44 9.61
N ALA A 106 -1.23 4.98 9.71
CA ALA A 106 -0.42 4.86 10.92
C ALA A 106 -1.06 5.57 12.13
N ILE A 107 -1.61 6.77 11.93
CA ILE A 107 -2.32 7.54 12.97
C ILE A 107 -3.53 6.76 13.47
N LYS A 108 -4.38 6.27 12.56
CA LYS A 108 -5.57 5.49 12.91
C LYS A 108 -5.21 4.21 13.68
N HIS A 109 -4.14 3.53 13.27
CA HIS A 109 -3.64 2.38 14.00
C HIS A 109 -3.20 2.73 15.43
N ALA A 110 -2.46 3.82 15.61
CA ALA A 110 -2.05 4.29 16.94
C ALA A 110 -3.25 4.65 17.83
N MET A 111 -4.31 5.19 17.23
CA MET A 111 -5.58 5.51 17.91
C MET A 111 -6.48 4.28 18.15
N HIS A 112 -6.06 3.08 17.72
CA HIS A 112 -6.84 1.84 17.80
C HIS A 112 -8.18 1.92 17.03
N GLU A 113 -8.24 2.77 15.99
CA GLU A 113 -9.38 2.89 15.08
C GLU A 113 -9.06 2.13 13.78
N PRO A 114 -9.76 1.02 13.47
CA PRO A 114 -9.46 0.20 12.29
C PRO A 114 -9.88 0.82 10.96
#